data_AF-A0A3C0GF92-F1
#
_entry.id   AF-A0A3C0GF92-F1
#
_cell.length_a   1.000
_cell.length_b   1.000
_cell.length_c   1.000
_cell.angle_alpha   90.00
_cell.angle_beta   90.00
_cell.angle_gamma   90.00
#
_symmetry.space_group_name_H-M   'P 1'
#
loop_
_entity.id
_entity.type
_entity.pdbx_description
1 polymer ?
#
loop_
_entity_poly.entity_id
_entity_poly.type
_entity_poly.pdbx_seq_one_letter_code
_entity_poly.pdbx_strand_id
1 'polypeptide(L)'
;DFDANGNADIVLGYYNKEKHYPLRGFSCSSEQIPALKKKIVKYDAFAAMELKDVYGEEKLKNSLHYSADTFASVYIENLGNGQFKITDLPNVAQLSNLNDMLVRDFNGDGALDVLAVGNLYVSEIETPRNDAGTGLLLLGDGTGSFSAKRGPEIGFFADRDAKKLVTLSNVQNDYFLVGNNDDVLQIFELQKN
;
A
#
# COMPACT_ATOMS: atom_id res chain seq x y z
N ASP A 1 20.77 -13.45 1.81
CA ASP A 1 22.23 -13.38 1.85
C ASP A 1 22.82 -13.78 0.50
N PHE A 2 22.85 -12.83 -0.44
CA PHE A 2 23.38 -13.03 -1.79
C PHE A 2 24.89 -12.79 -1.86
N ASP A 3 25.53 -12.22 -0.83
CA ASP A 3 26.97 -12.02 -0.74
C ASP A 3 27.66 -12.81 0.39
N ALA A 4 26.92 -13.65 1.11
CA ALA A 4 27.38 -14.51 2.20
C ALA A 4 27.92 -13.71 3.40
N ASN A 5 27.34 -12.53 3.69
CA ASN A 5 27.76 -11.65 4.78
C ASN A 5 27.00 -11.87 6.11
N GLY A 6 26.03 -12.79 6.14
CA GLY A 6 25.20 -13.11 7.31
C GLY A 6 23.93 -12.26 7.47
N ASN A 7 23.69 -11.27 6.61
CA ASN A 7 22.50 -10.44 6.63
C ASN A 7 21.45 -10.90 5.59
N ALA A 8 20.18 -10.64 5.89
CA ALA A 8 19.11 -10.86 4.94
C ALA A 8 19.14 -9.79 3.84
N ASP A 9 19.06 -10.23 2.59
CA ASP A 9 18.98 -9.36 1.43
C ASP A 9 17.60 -9.48 0.81
N ILE A 10 16.90 -8.36 0.68
CA ILE A 10 15.64 -8.28 -0.04
C ILE A 10 15.94 -7.88 -1.48
N VAL A 11 15.43 -8.66 -2.43
CA VAL A 11 15.51 -8.37 -3.86
C VAL A 11 14.09 -8.26 -4.40
N LEU A 12 13.77 -7.09 -4.95
CA LEU A 12 12.47 -6.84 -5.57
C LEU A 12 12.59 -7.02 -7.08
N GLY A 13 11.62 -7.73 -7.64
CA GLY A 13 11.55 -8.04 -9.06
C GLY A 13 10.18 -7.79 -9.63
N TYR A 14 10.12 -7.56 -10.94
CA TYR A 14 8.87 -7.52 -11.68
C TYR A 14 9.01 -8.25 -13.00
N TYR A 15 7.91 -8.84 -13.44
CA TYR A 15 7.85 -9.47 -14.76
C TYR A 15 7.52 -8.41 -15.81
N ASN A 16 8.31 -8.37 -16.88
CA ASN A 16 7.94 -7.70 -18.11
C ASN A 16 7.94 -8.75 -19.23
N LYS A 17 6.72 -9.14 -19.63
CA LYS A 17 6.48 -10.35 -20.43
C LYS A 17 7.02 -11.58 -19.67
N GLU A 18 7.83 -12.40 -20.32
CA GLU A 18 8.39 -13.63 -19.75
C GLU A 18 9.71 -13.42 -18.99
N LYS A 19 10.19 -12.18 -18.90
CA LYS A 19 11.49 -11.86 -18.29
C LYS A 19 11.32 -11.18 -16.94
N HIS A 20 12.16 -11.58 -15.99
CA HIS A 20 12.10 -11.11 -14.60
C HIS A 20 13.25 -10.13 -14.34
N TYR A 21 12.92 -8.85 -14.17
CA TYR A 21 13.89 -7.77 -14.04
C TYR A 21 13.97 -7.25 -12.60
N PRO A 22 15.13 -6.72 -12.17
CA PRO A 22 15.23 -6.01 -10.91
C PRO A 22 14.32 -4.78 -10.90
N LEU A 23 13.54 -4.61 -9.85
CA LEU A 23 12.73 -3.40 -9.66
C LEU A 23 13.61 -2.21 -9.24
N ARG A 24 14.58 -2.45 -8.35
CA ARG A 24 15.49 -1.41 -7.86
C ARG A 24 16.58 -1.11 -8.88
N GLY A 25 16.98 0.17 -8.96
CA GLY A 25 18.10 0.61 -9.78
C GLY A 25 19.44 0.01 -9.34
N PHE A 26 20.46 0.20 -10.19
CA PHE A 26 21.80 -0.33 -9.94
C PHE A 26 22.44 0.29 -8.69
N SER A 27 22.26 1.59 -8.47
CA SER A 27 22.82 2.30 -7.31
C SER A 27 22.41 1.64 -5.99
N CYS A 28 21.10 1.53 -5.73
CA CYS A 28 20.58 0.89 -4.51
C CYS A 28 20.98 -0.60 -4.41
N SER A 29 20.85 -1.35 -5.51
CA SER A 29 21.22 -2.77 -5.53
C SER A 29 22.69 -2.98 -5.14
N SER A 30 23.56 -2.07 -5.58
CA SER A 30 24.99 -2.13 -5.34
C SER A 30 25.43 -1.56 -3.98
N GLU A 31 24.58 -0.77 -3.32
CA GLU A 31 24.77 -0.38 -1.91
C GLU A 31 24.46 -1.55 -0.99
N GLN A 32 23.38 -2.28 -1.28
CA GLN A 32 23.01 -3.47 -0.55
C GLN A 32 23.99 -4.63 -0.79
N ILE A 33 24.44 -4.82 -2.04
CA ILE A 33 25.36 -5.90 -2.44
C ILE A 33 26.58 -5.27 -3.14
N PRO A 34 27.62 -4.83 -2.40
CA PRO A 34 28.78 -4.13 -2.95
C PRO A 34 29.55 -4.89 -4.04
N ALA A 35 29.47 -6.23 -4.04
CA ALA A 35 30.07 -7.07 -5.07
C ALA A 35 29.52 -6.77 -6.48
N LEU A 36 28.29 -6.26 -6.61
CA LEU A 36 27.70 -5.91 -7.89
C LEU A 36 28.45 -4.78 -8.59
N LYS A 37 29.03 -3.80 -7.86
CA LYS A 37 29.85 -2.72 -8.44
C LYS A 37 31.08 -3.25 -9.17
N LYS A 38 31.63 -4.39 -8.72
CA LYS A 38 32.80 -5.03 -9.35
C LYS A 38 32.41 -5.83 -10.59
N LYS A 39 31.21 -6.42 -10.59
CA LYS A 39 30.71 -7.30 -11.66
C LYS A 39 30.08 -6.52 -12.82
N ILE A 40 29.41 -5.41 -12.52
CA ILE A 40 28.62 -4.64 -13.49
C ILE A 40 29.14 -3.20 -13.51
N VAL A 41 29.81 -2.83 -14.60
CA VAL A 41 30.54 -1.56 -14.69
C VAL A 41 29.67 -0.43 -15.27
N LYS A 42 28.60 -0.77 -15.99
CA LYS A 42 27.72 0.20 -16.69
C LYS A 42 26.27 0.06 -16.25
N TYR A 43 25.62 1.20 -16.01
CA TYR A 43 24.20 1.28 -15.64
C TYR A 43 23.28 0.69 -16.72
N ASP A 44 23.53 0.99 -17.99
CA ASP A 44 22.73 0.45 -19.10
C ASP A 44 22.82 -1.08 -19.20
N ALA A 45 23.98 -1.66 -18.81
CA ALA A 45 24.13 -3.11 -18.76
C ALA A 45 23.27 -3.70 -17.65
N PHE A 46 23.24 -3.08 -16.46
CA PHE A 46 22.36 -3.51 -15.37
C PHE A 46 20.87 -3.45 -15.77
N ALA A 47 20.45 -2.36 -16.41
CA ALA A 47 19.04 -2.16 -16.81
C ALA A 47 18.53 -3.23 -17.80
N ALA A 48 19.44 -3.85 -18.56
CA ALA A 48 19.11 -4.91 -19.51
C ALA A 48 19.21 -6.34 -18.92
N MET A 49 19.71 -6.50 -17.70
CA MET A 49 19.95 -7.80 -17.07
C MET A 49 18.69 -8.33 -16.36
N GLU A 50 18.43 -9.64 -16.50
CA GLU A 50 17.42 -10.29 -15.67
C GLU A 50 17.96 -10.52 -14.26
N LEU A 51 17.05 -10.76 -13.31
CA LEU A 51 17.38 -11.02 -11.91
C LEU A 51 18.43 -12.14 -11.75
N LYS A 52 18.29 -13.22 -12.53
CA LYS A 52 19.22 -14.35 -12.54
C LYS A 52 20.64 -13.97 -12.97
N ASP A 53 20.79 -12.99 -13.85
CA ASP A 53 22.09 -12.53 -14.33
C ASP A 53 22.79 -11.67 -13.28
N VAL A 54 21.99 -10.88 -12.53
CA VAL A 54 22.46 -10.02 -11.44
C VAL A 54 22.86 -10.87 -10.23
N TYR A 55 21.92 -11.65 -9.70
CA TYR A 55 22.05 -12.31 -8.39
C TYR A 55 22.47 -13.78 -8.46
N GLY A 56 22.42 -14.38 -9.65
CA GLY A 56 22.74 -15.79 -9.87
C GLY A 56 21.52 -16.69 -9.67
N GLU A 57 21.29 -17.58 -10.64
CA GLU A 57 20.13 -18.48 -10.67
C GLU A 57 20.05 -19.40 -9.44
N GLU A 58 21.16 -20.01 -9.04
CA GLU A 58 21.20 -20.91 -7.87
C GLU A 58 20.85 -20.19 -6.56
N LYS A 59 21.32 -18.94 -6.40
CA LYS A 59 21.02 -18.16 -5.20
C LYS A 59 19.56 -17.75 -5.15
N LEU A 60 18.98 -17.38 -6.29
CA LEU A 60 17.55 -17.11 -6.39
C LEU A 60 16.74 -18.37 -6.13
N LYS A 61 17.07 -19.54 -6.71
CA LYS A 61 16.31 -20.78 -6.45
C LYS A 61 16.28 -21.16 -4.97
N ASN A 62 17.38 -20.91 -4.26
CA ASN A 62 17.49 -21.21 -2.84
C ASN A 62 16.98 -20.08 -1.91
N SER A 63 16.56 -18.94 -2.46
CA SER A 63 16.00 -17.85 -1.66
C SER A 63 14.52 -18.08 -1.35
N LEU A 64 14.04 -17.43 -0.30
CA LEU A 64 12.61 -17.36 0.00
C LEU A 64 11.91 -16.48 -1.04
N HIS A 65 10.84 -16.99 -1.64
CA HIS A 65 10.04 -16.27 -2.64
C HIS A 65 8.69 -15.88 -2.09
N TYR A 66 8.37 -14.61 -2.24
CA TYR A 66 7.03 -14.07 -2.09
C TYR A 66 6.62 -13.41 -3.39
N SER A 67 5.35 -13.56 -3.77
CA SER A 67 4.77 -12.94 -4.95
C SER A 67 3.48 -12.21 -4.59
N ALA A 68 3.20 -11.14 -5.33
CA ALA A 68 1.93 -10.43 -5.29
C ALA A 68 1.42 -10.29 -6.73
N ASP A 69 0.17 -10.68 -6.97
CA ASP A 69 -0.46 -10.59 -8.30
C ASP A 69 -1.12 -9.23 -8.54
N THR A 70 -1.47 -8.51 -7.48
CA THR A 70 -2.09 -7.19 -7.56
C THR A 70 -1.65 -6.29 -6.42
N PHE A 71 -1.56 -4.99 -6.72
CA PHE A 71 -1.40 -3.91 -5.74
C PHE A 71 -2.68 -3.08 -5.59
N ALA A 72 -3.76 -3.45 -6.29
CA ALA A 72 -5.02 -2.74 -6.22
C ALA A 72 -5.65 -2.88 -4.82
N SER A 73 -6.21 -1.78 -4.31
CA SER A 73 -7.15 -1.82 -3.19
C SER A 73 -8.43 -2.50 -3.66
N VAL A 74 -8.82 -3.61 -3.02
CA VAL A 74 -9.95 -4.45 -3.47
C VAL A 74 -10.96 -4.67 -2.34
N TYR A 75 -12.23 -4.81 -2.73
CA TYR A 75 -13.24 -5.45 -1.91
C TYR A 75 -13.24 -6.95 -2.19
N ILE A 76 -13.22 -7.76 -1.13
CA ILE A 76 -13.23 -9.22 -1.22
C ILE A 76 -14.50 -9.74 -0.55
N GLU A 77 -15.42 -10.24 -1.36
CA GLU A 77 -16.66 -10.84 -0.92
C GLU A 77 -16.45 -12.34 -0.67
N ASN A 78 -16.80 -12.82 0.54
CA ASN A 78 -16.82 -14.24 0.85
C ASN A 78 -18.15 -14.86 0.38
N LEU A 79 -18.09 -15.67 -0.67
CA LEU A 79 -19.25 -16.35 -1.26
C LEU A 79 -19.58 -17.69 -0.55
N GLY A 80 -18.84 -18.03 0.50
CA GLY A 80 -18.94 -19.31 1.20
C GLY A 80 -18.18 -20.43 0.50
N ASN A 81 -18.01 -21.57 1.19
CA ASN A 81 -17.34 -22.77 0.69
C ASN A 81 -15.90 -22.52 0.16
N GLY A 82 -15.19 -21.54 0.73
CA GLY A 82 -13.85 -21.17 0.30
C GLY A 82 -13.77 -20.41 -1.02
N GLN A 83 -14.90 -19.92 -1.54
CA GLN A 83 -14.95 -19.09 -2.74
C GLN A 83 -14.99 -17.61 -2.37
N PHE A 84 -14.22 -16.81 -3.10
CA PHE A 84 -14.13 -15.37 -2.93
C PHE A 84 -14.31 -14.68 -4.26
N LYS A 85 -15.04 -13.56 -4.26
CA LYS A 85 -15.13 -12.65 -5.39
C LYS A 85 -14.32 -11.39 -5.06
N ILE A 86 -13.41 -11.05 -5.94
CA ILE A 86 -12.56 -9.87 -5.82
C ILE A 86 -13.13 -8.79 -6.74
N THR A 87 -13.25 -7.57 -6.24
CA THR A 87 -13.70 -6.42 -7.03
C THR A 87 -12.82 -5.23 -6.69
N ASP A 88 -12.23 -4.61 -7.71
CA ASP A 88 -11.41 -3.42 -7.54
C ASP A 88 -12.26 -2.28 -6.95
N LEU A 89 -11.72 -1.60 -5.94
CA LEU A 89 -12.33 -0.38 -5.44
C LEU A 89 -12.19 0.73 -6.49
N PRO A 90 -13.05 1.77 -6.46
CA PRO A 90 -13.01 2.87 -7.43
C PRO A 90 -11.61 3.46 -7.59
N ASN A 91 -11.28 3.99 -8.77
CA ASN A 91 -9.96 4.56 -9.09
C ASN A 91 -9.42 5.52 -8.02
N VAL A 92 -10.31 6.27 -7.38
CA VAL A 92 -9.98 7.21 -6.30
C VAL A 92 -9.32 6.52 -5.09
N ALA A 93 -9.70 5.26 -4.80
CA ALA A 93 -9.13 4.41 -3.75
C ALA A 93 -7.76 3.81 -4.13
N GLN A 94 -7.33 3.97 -5.38
CA GLN A 94 -6.04 3.49 -5.88
C GLN A 94 -4.97 4.59 -5.86
N LEU A 95 -5.33 5.84 -5.56
CA LEU A 95 -4.43 6.99 -5.63
C LEU A 95 -3.38 7.02 -4.51
N SER A 96 -3.59 6.26 -3.44
CA SER A 96 -2.66 6.15 -2.31
C SER A 96 -2.89 4.81 -1.62
N ASN A 97 -1.96 4.39 -0.76
CA ASN A 97 -2.12 3.22 0.09
C ASN A 97 -3.19 3.47 1.17
N LEU A 98 -3.98 2.46 1.47
CA LEU A 98 -4.93 2.44 2.58
C LEU A 98 -4.28 1.71 3.78
N ASN A 99 -4.08 2.43 4.89
CA ASN A 99 -3.37 1.88 6.07
C ASN A 99 -4.34 1.37 7.15
N ASP A 100 -5.49 2.02 7.29
CA ASP A 100 -6.51 1.64 8.27
C ASP A 100 -7.88 2.14 7.81
N MET A 101 -8.93 1.52 8.32
CA MET A 101 -10.30 1.83 7.92
C MET A 101 -11.30 1.62 9.06
N LEU A 102 -12.37 2.40 9.05
CA LEU A 102 -13.55 2.22 9.87
C LEU A 102 -14.73 1.84 8.98
N VAL A 103 -15.50 0.85 9.43
CA VAL A 103 -16.68 0.38 8.73
C VAL A 103 -17.91 0.75 9.55
N ARG A 104 -18.82 1.54 8.97
CA ARG A 104 -20.04 2.03 9.61
C ARG A 104 -21.02 2.47 8.52
N ASP A 105 -22.31 2.41 8.80
CA ASP A 105 -23.30 3.15 8.03
C ASP A 105 -23.15 4.66 8.33
N PHE A 106 -22.46 5.39 7.45
CA PHE A 106 -22.14 6.81 7.62
C PHE A 106 -23.25 7.71 7.04
N ASN A 107 -24.03 7.22 6.08
CA ASN A 107 -25.09 7.98 5.42
C ASN A 107 -26.51 7.64 5.92
N GLY A 108 -26.67 6.62 6.76
CA GLY A 108 -27.93 6.18 7.36
C GLY A 108 -28.84 5.38 6.42
N ASP A 109 -28.32 4.82 5.32
CA ASP A 109 -29.12 4.06 4.35
C ASP A 109 -29.23 2.55 4.67
N GLY A 110 -28.56 2.09 5.73
CA GLY A 110 -28.53 0.71 6.17
C GLY A 110 -27.46 -0.16 5.48
N ALA A 111 -26.74 0.37 4.48
CA ALA A 111 -25.55 -0.25 3.93
C ALA A 111 -24.30 0.14 4.73
N LEU A 112 -23.29 -0.73 4.74
CA LEU A 112 -22.01 -0.42 5.38
C LEU A 112 -21.13 0.38 4.42
N ASP A 113 -20.65 1.51 4.92
CA ASP A 113 -19.66 2.36 4.26
C ASP A 113 -18.28 2.18 4.91
N VAL A 114 -17.25 2.70 4.25
CA VAL A 114 -15.86 2.60 4.73
C VAL A 114 -15.19 3.98 4.73
N LEU A 115 -14.78 4.45 5.90
CA LEU A 115 -13.87 5.60 6.02
C LEU A 115 -12.43 5.08 6.15
N ALA A 116 -11.58 5.41 5.19
CA ALA A 116 -10.19 4.96 5.14
C ALA A 116 -9.20 6.13 5.25
N VAL A 117 -8.06 5.84 5.87
CA VAL A 117 -6.89 6.73 5.96
C VAL A 117 -5.69 6.07 5.32
N GLY A 118 -4.75 6.89 4.86
CA GLY A 118 -3.61 6.42 4.09
C GLY A 118 -2.38 7.29 4.23
N ASN A 119 -1.60 7.32 3.16
CA ASN A 119 -0.29 7.95 3.02
C ASN A 119 0.90 7.08 3.44
N LEU A 120 2.01 7.34 2.77
CA LEU A 120 3.32 6.81 3.08
C LEU A 120 4.34 7.90 2.76
N TYR A 121 4.78 8.61 3.80
CA TYR A 121 5.69 9.74 3.68
C TYR A 121 7.15 9.33 3.64
N VAL A 122 7.47 8.25 4.35
CA VAL A 122 8.78 7.62 4.33
C VAL A 122 8.83 6.68 3.13
N SER A 123 9.14 7.24 1.96
CA SER A 123 9.39 6.47 0.75
C SER A 123 10.90 6.40 0.44
N GLU A 124 11.29 5.35 -0.26
CA GLU A 124 12.64 5.22 -0.80
C GLU A 124 12.92 6.30 -1.85
N ILE A 125 14.18 6.67 -2.07
CA ILE A 125 14.57 7.78 -2.97
C ILE A 125 13.96 7.64 -4.38
N GLU A 126 13.89 6.42 -4.90
CA GLU A 126 13.37 6.12 -6.24
C GLU A 126 11.83 5.93 -6.27
N THR A 127 11.17 5.95 -5.11
CA THR A 127 9.71 5.76 -4.99
C THR A 127 9.07 7.08 -4.57
N PRO A 128 8.18 7.67 -5.39
CA PRO A 128 7.43 8.85 -4.98
C PRO A 128 6.66 8.60 -3.69
N ARG A 129 6.54 9.67 -2.91
CA ARG A 129 5.70 9.68 -1.72
C ARG A 129 4.25 9.43 -2.10
N ASN A 130 3.56 8.59 -1.34
CA ASN A 130 2.10 8.48 -1.41
C ASN A 130 1.50 9.54 -0.48
N ASP A 131 1.12 10.70 -1.01
CA ASP A 131 0.52 11.80 -0.23
C ASP A 131 -0.93 12.13 -0.62
N ALA A 132 -1.48 11.40 -1.58
CA ALA A 132 -2.86 11.53 -2.01
C ALA A 132 -3.85 10.71 -1.15
N GLY A 133 -3.52 10.37 0.10
CA GLY A 133 -4.32 9.56 1.04
C GLY A 133 -4.97 10.37 2.16
N THR A 134 -5.45 11.58 1.85
CA THR A 134 -5.99 12.58 2.80
C THR A 134 -7.35 12.26 3.43
N GLY A 135 -7.76 11.00 3.42
CA GLY A 135 -9.11 10.56 3.78
C GLY A 135 -9.96 10.19 2.56
N LEU A 136 -10.66 9.08 2.68
CA LEU A 136 -11.53 8.49 1.66
C LEU A 136 -12.76 7.89 2.32
N LEU A 137 -13.95 8.31 1.89
CA LEU A 137 -15.21 7.67 2.25
C LEU A 137 -15.73 6.87 1.05
N LEU A 138 -15.91 5.56 1.24
CA LEU A 138 -16.53 4.67 0.28
C LEU A 138 -17.95 4.40 0.75
N LEU A 139 -18.93 4.97 0.05
CA LEU A 139 -20.35 4.73 0.31
C LEU A 139 -20.76 3.41 -0.36
N GLY A 140 -21.19 2.44 0.45
CA GLY A 140 -21.64 1.14 -0.02
C GLY A 140 -23.08 1.19 -0.53
N ASP A 141 -23.45 0.29 -1.44
CA ASP A 141 -24.83 0.12 -1.90
C ASP A 141 -25.50 -1.17 -1.37
N GLY A 142 -24.81 -1.89 -0.48
CA GLY A 142 -25.24 -3.18 0.06
C GLY A 142 -25.04 -4.38 -0.88
N THR A 143 -24.59 -4.15 -2.12
CA THR A 143 -24.33 -5.21 -3.13
C THR A 143 -22.83 -5.50 -3.31
N GLY A 144 -21.98 -4.82 -2.53
CA GLY A 144 -20.52 -4.89 -2.66
C GLY A 144 -19.95 -3.88 -3.66
N SER A 145 -20.75 -2.91 -4.12
CA SER A 145 -20.26 -1.78 -4.92
C SER A 145 -20.10 -0.54 -4.05
N PHE A 146 -19.14 0.31 -4.41
CA PHE A 146 -18.81 1.51 -3.65
C PHE A 146 -18.74 2.76 -4.52
N SER A 147 -19.28 3.86 -4.02
CA SER A 147 -19.05 5.22 -4.54
C SER A 147 -18.03 5.94 -3.66
N ALA A 148 -16.98 6.49 -4.26
CA ALA A 148 -15.89 7.15 -3.52
C ALA A 148 -16.14 8.66 -3.39
N LYS A 149 -15.97 9.18 -2.18
CA LYS A 149 -16.02 10.59 -1.82
C LYS A 149 -14.78 11.04 -1.05
N ARG A 150 -14.32 12.28 -1.26
CA ARG A 150 -13.08 12.83 -0.67
C ARG A 150 -13.12 14.34 -0.46
N GLY A 151 -12.25 14.82 0.42
CA GLY A 151 -12.01 16.25 0.60
C GLY A 151 -13.18 16.97 1.27
N PRO A 152 -13.51 18.21 0.86
CA PRO A 152 -14.52 19.03 1.55
C PRO A 152 -15.91 18.38 1.63
N GLU A 153 -16.28 17.51 0.68
CA GLU A 153 -17.60 16.89 0.64
C GLU A 153 -17.85 15.90 1.80
N ILE A 154 -16.78 15.34 2.39
CA ILE A 154 -16.88 14.41 3.53
C ILE A 154 -16.52 15.08 4.86
N GLY A 155 -16.02 16.32 4.85
CA GLY A 155 -15.62 17.05 6.05
C GLY A 155 -14.47 16.41 6.84
N PHE A 156 -13.72 15.49 6.23
CA PHE A 156 -12.65 14.72 6.85
C PHE A 156 -11.36 14.87 6.04
N PHE A 157 -10.29 15.36 6.67
CA PHE A 157 -9.03 15.69 6.00
C PHE A 157 -7.83 15.26 6.85
N ALA A 158 -7.46 13.98 6.73
CA ALA A 158 -6.30 13.39 7.40
C ALA A 158 -5.05 13.50 6.53
N ASP A 159 -4.48 14.70 6.45
CA ASP A 159 -3.39 15.10 5.54
C ASP A 159 -1.97 14.80 6.04
N ARG A 160 -1.84 13.81 6.92
CA ARG A 160 -0.57 13.41 7.55
C ARG A 160 -0.20 11.98 7.18
N ASP A 161 0.89 11.45 7.74
CA ASP A 161 1.28 10.06 7.52
C ASP A 161 0.41 9.10 8.34
N ALA A 162 -0.88 9.04 8.02
CA ALA A 162 -1.91 8.41 8.84
C ALA A 162 -1.77 6.88 8.82
N LYS A 163 -1.55 6.29 9.99
CA LYS A 163 -1.33 4.84 10.17
C LYS A 163 -2.47 4.14 10.87
N LYS A 164 -3.24 4.86 11.69
CA LYS A 164 -4.35 4.30 12.46
C LYS A 164 -5.53 5.23 12.54
N LEU A 165 -6.71 4.63 12.53
CA LEU A 165 -8.00 5.30 12.63
C LEU A 165 -8.84 4.56 13.68
N VAL A 166 -9.15 5.23 14.78
CA VAL A 166 -9.92 4.63 15.87
C VAL A 166 -11.09 5.53 16.26
N THR A 167 -12.20 4.89 16.65
CA THR A 167 -13.37 5.60 17.15
C THR A 167 -13.29 5.75 18.65
N LEU A 168 -13.56 6.94 19.16
CA LEU A 168 -13.79 7.22 20.57
C LEU A 168 -15.19 7.83 20.71
N SER A 169 -16.05 7.18 21.47
CA SER A 169 -17.42 7.66 21.70
C SER A 169 -17.60 8.09 23.15
N ASN A 170 -18.33 9.18 23.35
CA ASN A 170 -18.92 9.51 24.64
C ASN A 170 -20.46 9.49 24.53
N VAL A 171 -21.18 9.85 25.60
CA VAL A 171 -22.66 9.81 25.62
C VAL A 171 -23.27 10.71 24.54
N GLN A 172 -22.59 11.78 24.13
CA GLN A 172 -23.11 12.80 23.23
C GLN A 172 -22.57 12.63 21.80
N ASN A 173 -21.28 12.38 21.64
CA ASN A 173 -20.56 12.53 20.38
C ASN A 173 -19.67 11.32 20.07
N ASP A 174 -19.46 11.10 18.78
CA ASP A 174 -18.47 10.15 18.25
C ASP A 174 -17.28 10.95 17.70
N TYR A 175 -16.08 10.51 18.03
CA TYR A 175 -14.83 11.09 17.55
C TYR A 175 -14.04 10.05 16.77
N PHE A 176 -13.36 10.51 15.72
CA PHE A 176 -12.37 9.73 14.98
C PHE A 176 -10.99 10.28 15.29
N LEU A 177 -10.14 9.43 15.84
CA LEU A 177 -8.75 9.74 16.16
C LEU A 177 -7.87 9.13 15.06
N VAL A 178 -7.01 9.95 14.46
CA VAL A 178 -6.04 9.52 13.45
C VAL A 178 -4.64 9.57 14.03
N GLY A 179 -4.04 8.39 14.20
CA GLY A 179 -2.66 8.22 14.60
C GLY A 179 -1.74 8.40 13.40
N ASN A 180 -0.80 9.34 13.51
CA ASN A 180 0.14 9.69 12.45
C ASN A 180 1.56 9.22 12.81
N ASN A 181 2.30 8.74 11.83
CA ASN A 181 3.69 8.36 12.03
C ASN A 181 4.55 9.63 12.27
N ASP A 182 5.24 9.66 13.41
CA ASP A 182 6.13 10.75 13.85
C ASP A 182 5.50 12.16 13.78
N ASP A 183 4.19 12.27 14.02
CA ASP A 183 3.44 13.53 14.00
C ASP A 183 2.33 13.52 15.06
N VAL A 184 1.65 14.66 15.23
CA VAL A 184 0.56 14.84 16.19
C VAL A 184 -0.68 14.01 15.84
N LEU A 185 -1.43 13.62 16.86
CA LEU A 185 -2.74 13.00 16.72
C LEU A 185 -3.74 14.01 16.11
N GLN A 186 -4.49 13.60 15.09
CA GLN A 186 -5.64 14.38 14.59
C GLN A 186 -6.95 13.83 15.17
N ILE A 187 -7.89 14.73 15.46
CA ILE A 187 -9.20 14.38 16.05
C ILE A 187 -10.29 15.04 15.20
N PHE A 188 -11.27 14.24 14.79
CA PHE A 188 -12.45 14.68 14.05
C PHE A 188 -13.70 14.32 14.85
N GLU A 189 -14.68 15.22 14.90
CA GLU A 189 -15.97 14.96 15.55
C GLU A 189 -17.01 14.65 14.48
N LEU A 190 -17.71 13.52 14.64
CA LEU A 190 -18.83 13.18 13.76
C LEU A 190 -20.03 14.06 14.12
N GLN A 191 -20.42 14.93 13.19
CA GLN A 191 -21.61 15.75 13.32
C GLN A 191 -22.84 14.87 13.07
N LYS A 192 -23.73 14.78 14.07
CA LYS A 192 -25.04 14.16 13.93
C LYS A 192 -25.99 15.22 13.37
N ASN A 193 -26.48 15.01 12.14
CA ASN A 193 -27.58 15.82 11.58
C ASN A 193 -28.92 15.41 12.21
#